data_AF-A0A662X4S4-F1
#
_entry.id   AF-A0A662X4S4-F1
#
_cell.length_a   1.000
_cell.length_b   1.000
_cell.length_c   1.000
_cell.angle_alpha   90.00
_cell.angle_beta   90.00
_cell.angle_gamma   90.00
#
_symmetry.space_group_name_H-M   'P 1'
#
loop_
_entity.id
_entity.type
_entity.pdbx_description
1 polymer ?
#
loop_
_entity_poly.entity_id
_entity_poly.type
_entity_poly.pdbx_seq_one_letter_code
_entity_poly.pdbx_strand_id
1 'polypeptide(L)'
;MRNGDYIPSRLEAQHDAANLLCGTKTQSNPESTVGVLAMAGKRCALVQVLASPTDNMGTLLSAIHRVQIGGSMKLSNAIQVAQLALKHRRNKTGTSRCPCMWGNPSLAY
;
A
#
# COMPACT_ATOMS: atom_id res chain seq x y z
N MET A 1 -5.08 17.42 10.17
CA MET A 1 -4.42 16.85 11.37
C MET A 1 -3.92 15.48 10.93
N ARG A 2 -2.73 15.33 10.32
CA ARG A 2 -1.45 16.04 10.51
C ARG A 2 -0.78 15.63 11.84
N ASN A 3 -0.97 14.37 12.25
CA ASN A 3 -0.54 13.90 13.55
C ASN A 3 0.99 14.04 13.70
N GLY A 4 1.41 14.75 14.75
CA GLY A 4 2.79 14.92 15.20
C GLY A 4 3.22 13.83 16.18
N ASP A 5 2.70 12.62 16.00
CA ASP A 5 3.09 11.42 16.76
C ASP A 5 4.31 10.71 16.14
N TYR A 6 4.66 11.04 14.90
CA TYR A 6 5.91 10.67 14.25
C TYR A 6 6.58 11.91 13.64
N ILE A 7 7.88 12.08 13.90
CA ILE A 7 8.73 13.13 13.31
C ILE A 7 9.21 12.63 11.94
N PRO A 8 9.15 13.42 10.84
CA PRO A 8 8.65 14.79 10.72
C PRO A 8 7.13 14.86 10.45
N SER A 9 6.57 13.82 9.84
CA SER A 9 5.12 13.63 9.72
C SER A 9 4.80 12.13 9.65
N ARG A 10 3.63 11.73 10.15
CA ARG A 10 3.13 10.34 10.03
C ARG A 10 3.10 9.86 8.58
N LEU A 11 2.80 10.74 7.62
CA LEU A 11 2.83 10.40 6.19
C LEU A 11 4.26 10.01 5.76
N GLU A 12 5.26 10.85 6.04
CA GLU A 12 6.66 10.57 5.70
C GLU A 12 7.17 9.29 6.36
N ALA A 13 6.84 9.05 7.63
CA ALA A 13 7.18 7.80 8.30
C ALA A 13 6.55 6.57 7.61
N GLN A 14 5.34 6.70 7.08
CA GLN A 14 4.70 5.64 6.28
C GLN A 14 5.36 5.46 4.91
N HIS A 15 5.80 6.54 4.26
CA HIS A 15 6.58 6.45 3.02
C HIS A 15 7.88 5.70 3.25
N ASP A 16 8.60 6.03 4.32
CA ASP A 16 9.90 5.44 4.62
C ASP A 16 9.77 3.97 5.01
N ALA A 17 8.78 3.63 5.84
CA ALA A 17 8.46 2.24 6.17
C ALA A 17 8.04 1.44 4.93
N ALA A 18 7.26 2.02 4.02
CA ALA A 18 6.90 1.38 2.76
C ALA A 18 8.15 1.15 1.90
N ASN A 19 9.04 2.13 1.77
CA ASN A 19 10.29 1.99 1.02
C ASN A 19 11.19 0.89 1.59
N LEU A 20 11.35 0.84 2.92
CA LEU A 20 12.11 -0.22 3.59
C LEU A 20 11.49 -1.60 3.37
N LEU A 21 10.16 -1.72 3.46
CA LEU A 21 9.48 -2.99 3.20
C LEU A 21 9.66 -3.43 1.75
N CYS A 22 9.51 -2.50 0.81
CA CYS A 22 9.68 -2.77 -0.61
C CYS A 22 11.12 -3.19 -0.91
N GLY A 23 12.11 -2.44 -0.42
CA GLY A 23 13.52 -2.75 -0.57
C GLY A 23 13.89 -4.10 0.01
N THR A 24 13.42 -4.39 1.23
CA THR A 24 13.66 -5.68 1.90
C THR A 24 13.06 -6.85 1.10
N LYS A 25 11.86 -6.68 0.52
CA LYS A 25 11.20 -7.73 -0.27
C LYS A 25 11.85 -7.94 -1.63
N THR A 26 12.21 -6.88 -2.33
CA THR A 26 12.95 -6.95 -3.59
C THR A 26 14.35 -7.55 -3.38
N GLN A 27 15.04 -7.22 -2.29
CA GLN A 27 16.35 -7.76 -1.96
C GLN A 27 16.29 -9.22 -1.49
N SER A 28 15.22 -9.62 -0.80
CA SER A 28 15.04 -11.01 -0.34
C SER A 28 14.86 -11.99 -1.50
N ASN A 29 14.14 -11.56 -2.54
CA ASN A 29 14.03 -12.33 -3.77
C ASN A 29 13.73 -11.37 -4.94
N PRO A 30 14.60 -11.30 -5.97
CA PRO A 30 14.42 -10.42 -7.13
C PRO A 30 13.16 -10.74 -7.95
N GLU A 31 12.55 -11.92 -7.79
CA GLU A 31 11.26 -12.25 -8.40
C GLU A 31 10.04 -11.79 -7.57
N SER A 32 10.27 -11.19 -6.40
CA SER A 32 9.21 -10.63 -5.57
C SER A 32 8.65 -9.39 -6.24
N THR A 33 7.34 -9.37 -6.42
CA THR A 33 6.62 -8.20 -6.93
C THR A 33 5.88 -7.53 -5.78
N VAL A 34 5.90 -6.20 -5.76
CA VAL A 34 5.20 -5.39 -4.76
C VAL A 34 4.20 -4.48 -5.47
N GLY A 35 2.99 -4.41 -4.93
CA GLY A 35 1.92 -3.53 -5.42
C GLY A 35 1.49 -2.56 -4.32
N VAL A 36 0.99 -1.39 -4.72
CA VAL A 36 0.52 -0.34 -3.80
C VAL A 36 -0.93 -0.01 -4.10
N LEU A 37 -1.73 -0.05 -3.04
CA LEU A 37 -3.16 0.22 -3.05
C LEU A 37 -3.46 1.37 -2.09
N ALA A 38 -4.18 2.38 -2.56
CA ALA A 38 -4.69 3.46 -1.72
C ALA A 38 -6.14 3.19 -1.33
N MET A 39 -6.39 3.09 -0.02
CA MET A 39 -7.72 2.85 0.56
C MET A 39 -8.47 4.13 0.92
N ALA A 40 -7.78 5.28 0.94
CA ALA A 40 -8.33 6.59 1.27
C ALA A 40 -8.05 7.53 0.10
N GLY A 41 -9.11 8.05 -0.53
CA GLY A 41 -9.00 9.00 -1.63
C GLY A 41 -10.26 9.85 -1.77
N LYS A 42 -10.14 10.99 -2.46
CA LYS A 42 -11.21 12.00 -2.68
C LYS A 42 -12.50 11.43 -3.31
N ARG A 43 -12.40 10.29 -3.99
CA ARG A 43 -13.56 9.53 -4.46
C ARG A 43 -13.98 8.56 -3.36
N CYS A 44 -14.71 9.07 -2.38
CA CYS A 44 -15.35 8.26 -1.34
C CYS A 44 -15.96 7.00 -1.98
N ALA A 45 -15.58 5.82 -1.45
CA ALA A 45 -16.04 4.46 -1.79
C ALA A 45 -15.19 3.57 -2.72
N LEU A 46 -14.13 4.05 -3.40
CA LEU A 46 -13.31 3.21 -4.28
C LEU A 46 -11.83 3.16 -3.87
N VAL A 47 -11.34 1.94 -3.64
CA VAL A 47 -9.92 1.64 -3.48
C VAL A 47 -9.24 1.79 -4.83
N GLN A 48 -8.13 2.53 -4.87
CA GLN A 48 -7.37 2.76 -6.09
C GLN A 48 -6.08 1.95 -6.08
N VAL A 49 -5.84 1.20 -7.16
CA VAL A 49 -4.55 0.57 -7.42
C VAL A 49 -3.61 1.67 -7.92
N LEU A 50 -2.62 2.04 -7.12
CA LEU A 50 -1.63 3.05 -7.49
C LEU A 50 -0.45 2.43 -8.24
N ALA A 51 -0.08 1.20 -7.87
CA ALA A 51 0.89 0.38 -8.59
C ALA A 51 0.43 -1.08 -8.58
N SER A 52 0.36 -1.68 -9.77
CA SER A 52 0.23 -3.13 -9.92
C SER A 52 1.49 -3.84 -9.40
N PRO A 53 1.42 -5.14 -9.05
CA PRO A 53 2.58 -5.90 -8.61
C PRO A 53 3.74 -5.80 -9.61
N THR A 54 4.79 -5.08 -9.21
CA THR A 54 5.97 -4.76 -10.02
C THR A 54 7.23 -4.93 -9.19
N ASP A 55 8.34 -5.25 -9.84
CA ASP A 55 9.70 -5.30 -9.28
C ASP A 55 10.44 -3.95 -9.41
N ASN A 56 9.88 -3.02 -10.19
CA ASN A 56 10.52 -1.73 -10.45
C ASN A 56 10.29 -0.72 -9.30
N MET A 57 11.33 -0.49 -8.50
CA MET A 57 11.33 0.43 -7.37
C MET A 57 10.91 1.87 -7.75
N GLY A 58 11.27 2.36 -8.95
CA GLY A 58 10.95 3.74 -9.36
C GLY A 58 9.43 3.97 -9.52
N THR A 59 8.73 2.97 -10.06
CA THR A 59 7.26 3.01 -10.19
C THR A 59 6.57 2.95 -8.83
N LEU A 60 7.15 2.21 -7.90
CA LEU A 60 6.66 2.03 -6.55
C LEU A 60 6.82 3.30 -5.72
N LEU A 61 8.00 3.91 -5.73
CA LEU A 61 8.27 5.21 -5.09
C LEU A 61 7.31 6.29 -5.59
N SER A 62 7.13 6.37 -6.90
CA SER A 62 6.19 7.31 -7.53
C SER A 62 4.74 7.06 -7.08
N ALA A 63 4.34 5.79 -6.96
CA ALA A 63 3.00 5.43 -6.49
C ALA A 63 2.80 5.78 -5.01
N ILE A 64 3.77 5.52 -4.16
CA ILE A 64 3.70 5.87 -2.73
C ILE A 64 3.58 7.40 -2.59
N HIS A 65 4.40 8.20 -3.30
CA HIS A 65 4.30 9.67 -3.30
C HIS A 65 2.94 10.23 -3.78
N ARG A 66 2.18 9.47 -4.59
CA ARG A 66 0.85 9.88 -5.06
C ARG A 66 -0.27 9.59 -4.05
N VAL A 67 0.03 8.90 -2.94
CA VAL A 67 -0.93 8.63 -1.87
C VAL A 67 -1.38 9.97 -1.26
N GLN A 68 -2.66 10.29 -1.40
CA GLN A 68 -3.27 11.45 -0.74
C GLN A 68 -4.02 11.00 0.50
N ILE A 69 -3.77 11.65 1.64
CA ILE A 69 -4.52 11.40 2.86
C ILE A 69 -5.87 12.13 2.76
N GLY A 70 -6.96 11.38 2.75
CA GLY A 70 -8.31 11.93 2.85
C GLY A 70 -9.42 10.95 2.49
N GLY A 71 -10.62 11.15 3.04
CA GLY A 71 -11.80 10.35 2.74
C GLY A 71 -12.09 9.24 3.78
N SER A 72 -13.21 8.55 3.57
CA SER A 72 -13.64 7.39 4.38
C SER A 72 -13.03 6.11 3.82
N MET A 73 -12.45 5.27 4.69
CA MET A 73 -11.90 3.97 4.32
C MET A 73 -12.97 2.87 4.42
N LYS A 74 -13.02 1.97 3.42
CA LYS A 74 -13.81 0.74 3.46
C LYS A 74 -12.88 -0.47 3.36
N LEU A 75 -12.59 -1.11 4.50
CA LEU A 75 -11.66 -2.22 4.56
C LEU A 75 -12.09 -3.43 3.71
N SER A 76 -13.38 -3.76 3.72
CA SER A 76 -13.94 -4.87 2.93
C SER A 76 -13.64 -4.74 1.44
N ASN A 77 -13.86 -3.55 0.88
CA ASN A 77 -13.58 -3.25 -0.52
C ASN A 77 -12.07 -3.28 -0.81
N ALA A 78 -11.25 -2.81 0.14
CA ALA A 78 -9.79 -2.82 -0.01
C ALA A 78 -9.25 -4.25 -0.12
N ILE A 79 -9.72 -5.16 0.72
CA ILE A 79 -9.30 -6.56 0.71
C ILE A 79 -9.73 -7.22 -0.60
N GLN A 80 -10.97 -6.99 -1.08
CA GLN A 80 -11.44 -7.56 -2.34
C GLN A 80 -10.62 -7.09 -3.54
N VAL A 81 -10.32 -5.78 -3.62
CA VAL A 81 -9.48 -5.23 -4.70
C VAL A 81 -8.06 -5.76 -4.60
N ALA A 82 -7.50 -5.91 -3.39
CA ALA A 82 -6.18 -6.50 -3.19
C ALA A 82 -6.13 -7.97 -3.65
N GLN A 83 -7.16 -8.76 -3.31
CA GLN A 83 -7.29 -10.14 -3.78
C GLN A 83 -7.40 -10.21 -5.31
N LEU A 84 -8.15 -9.30 -5.93
CA LEU A 84 -8.26 -9.23 -7.38
C LEU A 84 -6.91 -8.89 -8.02
N ALA A 85 -6.20 -7.87 -7.51
CA ALA A 85 -4.87 -7.49 -7.98
C ALA A 85 -3.86 -8.64 -7.86
N LEU A 86 -3.94 -9.42 -6.77
CA LEU A 86 -3.12 -10.62 -6.59
C LEU A 86 -3.48 -11.77 -7.54
N LYS A 87 -4.75 -11.93 -7.93
CA LYS A 87 -5.16 -12.93 -8.94
C LYS A 87 -4.59 -12.63 -10.32
N HIS A 88 -4.41 -11.35 -10.65
CA HIS A 88 -3.87 -10.89 -11.93
C HIS A 88 -2.33 -10.79 -11.97
N ARG A 89 -1.61 -11.23 -10.93
CA ARG A 89 -0.14 -11.22 -10.93
C ARG A 89 0.43 -12.26 -11.91
N ARG A 90 1.54 -11.91 -12.57
CA ARG A 90 2.26 -12.83 -13.48
C ARG A 90 2.82 -14.06 -12.75
N ASN A 91 3.35 -13.87 -11.54
CA ASN A 91 4.03 -14.93 -10.80
C ASN A 91 3.09 -15.62 -9.79
N LYS A 92 2.63 -16.85 -10.08
CA LYS A 92 1.65 -17.57 -9.23
C LYS A 92 2.28 -18.42 -8.12
N THR A 93 3.59 -18.70 -8.16
CA THR A 93 4.27 -19.63 -7.24
C THR A 93 4.60 -19.04 -5.87
N GLY A 94 4.61 -17.70 -5.71
CA GLY A 94 4.90 -17.05 -4.42
C GLY A 94 3.70 -17.00 -3.46
N THR A 95 3.92 -17.02 -2.14
CA THR A 95 2.84 -16.79 -1.17
C THR A 95 2.28 -15.37 -1.30
N SER A 96 0.96 -15.21 -1.50
CA SER A 96 0.32 -13.90 -1.51
C SER A 96 0.21 -13.37 -0.09
N ARG A 97 0.76 -12.17 0.17
CA ARG A 97 0.63 -11.47 1.46
C ARG A 97 0.19 -10.04 1.19
N CYS A 98 -0.82 -9.57 1.91
CA CYS A 98 -1.30 -8.18 1.87
C CYS A 98 -1.13 -7.53 3.25
N PRO A 99 0.09 -7.07 3.60
CA PRO A 99 0.26 -6.24 4.78
C PRO A 99 -0.49 -4.91 4.59
N CYS A 100 -1.39 -4.59 5.50
CA CYS A 100 -2.14 -3.34 5.50
C CYS A 100 -1.58 -2.42 6.59
N MET A 101 -1.31 -1.16 6.26
CA MET A 101 -0.90 -0.15 7.23
C MET A 101 -2.08 0.76 7.53
N TRP A 102 -2.46 0.86 8.81
CA TRP A 102 -3.53 1.73 9.28
C TRP A 102 -2.96 2.77 10.24
N GLY A 103 -3.28 4.04 10.00
CA GLY A 103 -2.75 5.18 10.77
C GLY A 103 -3.69 5.72 11.84
N ASN A 104 -4.95 5.26 11.89
CA ASN A 104 -5.96 5.73 12.84
C ASN A 104 -6.46 4.55 13.68
N PRO A 105 -6.51 4.65 15.01
CA PRO A 105 -6.97 3.58 15.88
C PRO A 105 -8.51 3.57 16.01
N SER A 106 -9.24 3.48 14.89
CA SER A 106 -10.70 3.41 14.94
C SER A 106 -11.26 2.24 14.14
N LEU A 107 -11.76 1.27 14.92
CA LEU A 107 -12.62 0.14 14.60
C LEU A 107 -11.99 -1.05 13.84
N ALA A 108 -11.33 -1.91 14.62
CA ALA A 108 -11.48 -3.35 14.48
C ALA A 108 -12.63 -3.79 15.41
N TYR A 109 -13.78 -4.14 14.84
CA TYR A 109 -14.79 -5.03 15.41
C TYR A 109 -15.28 -5.93 14.28
#